data_AF-A0A7X0LV16-F1
#
_entry.id   AF-A0A7X0LV16-F1
#
_cell.length_a   1.000
_cell.length_b   1.000
_cell.length_c   1.000
_cell.angle_alpha   90.00
_cell.angle_beta   90.00
_cell.angle_gamma   90.00
#
_symmetry.space_group_name_H-M   'P 1'
#
loop_
_entity.id
_entity.type
_entity.pdbx_description
1 polymer ?
#
loop_
_entity_poly.entity_id
_entity_poly.type
_entity_poly.pdbx_seq_one_letter_code
_entity_poly.pdbx_strand_id
1 'polypeptide(L)'
;MRYAKLLMIVFLLLIGIGAGAKTVVFADDDDDERYEYNYQGEYGKHSDGRDEEDGPYEEIGKMLGWGTAAAMGAAGVFFPIRRSMKWTIANLPSAKSFVISLTKFLGKIHVPLGIAALVISIVHGVTMFMSEGELEGEGFIGLASVIFMAIAAIFGATLMKNKKAKTVRTIHISLLGLALLIAIIHIFTA
;
A
#
# COMPACT_ATOMS: atom_id res chain seq x y z
N MET A 1 6.87 -28.45 -1.45
CA MET A 1 5.41 -28.26 -1.26
C MET A 1 5.02 -27.74 0.12
N ARG A 2 5.69 -28.13 1.23
CA ARG A 2 5.38 -27.62 2.58
C ARG A 2 5.49 -26.09 2.71
N TYR A 3 6.55 -25.50 2.17
CA TYR A 3 6.76 -24.04 2.22
C TYR A 3 5.79 -23.23 1.37
N ALA A 4 5.26 -23.81 0.28
CA ALA A 4 4.25 -23.15 -0.55
C ALA A 4 2.89 -23.07 0.16
N LYS A 5 2.55 -24.10 0.94
CA LYS A 5 1.36 -24.07 1.81
C LYS A 5 1.54 -23.08 2.96
N LEU A 6 2.74 -23.01 3.54
CA LEU A 6 3.06 -22.04 4.61
C LEU A 6 2.97 -20.60 4.10
N LEU A 7 3.53 -20.31 2.92
CA LEU A 7 3.45 -18.99 2.28
C LEU A 7 2.01 -18.61 1.91
N MET A 8 1.19 -19.58 1.47
CA MET A 8 -0.23 -19.34 1.18
C MET A 8 -1.03 -19.08 2.46
N ILE A 9 -0.71 -19.77 3.56
CA ILE A 9 -1.33 -19.55 4.88
C ILE A 9 -0.94 -18.17 5.42
N VAL A 10 0.33 -17.76 5.30
CA VAL A 10 0.78 -16.41 5.67
C VAL A 10 0.10 -15.35 4.81
N PHE A 11 0.00 -15.57 3.50
CA PHE A 11 -0.70 -14.65 2.59
C PHE A 11 -2.20 -14.54 2.90
N LEU A 12 -2.86 -15.64 3.29
CA LEU A 12 -4.26 -15.64 3.70
C LEU A 12 -4.47 -15.01 5.09
N LEU A 13 -3.52 -15.19 6.03
CA LEU A 13 -3.52 -14.53 7.34
C LEU A 13 -3.38 -13.01 7.21
N LEU A 14 -2.50 -12.54 6.33
CA LEU A 14 -2.31 -11.11 6.06
C LEU A 14 -3.55 -10.45 5.46
N ILE A 15 -4.30 -11.17 4.62
CA ILE A 15 -5.59 -10.70 4.07
C ILE A 15 -6.70 -10.75 5.14
N GLY A 16 -6.70 -11.75 6.02
CA GLY A 16 -7.70 -11.92 7.08
C GLY A 16 -7.60 -10.87 8.20
N ILE A 17 -6.38 -10.48 8.60
CA ILE A 17 -6.16 -9.48 9.66
C ILE A 17 -6.66 -8.10 9.23
N GLY A 18 -6.54 -7.73 7.95
CA GLY A 18 -7.06 -6.46 7.42
C GLY A 18 -8.60 -6.38 7.32
N ALA A 19 -9.30 -7.52 7.38
CA ALA A 19 -10.76 -7.57 7.30
C ALA A 19 -11.45 -7.72 8.69
N GLY A 20 -10.68 -7.96 9.75
CA GLY A 20 -11.19 -8.28 11.10
C GLY A 20 -11.14 -7.14 12.12
N ALA A 21 -10.42 -6.05 11.85
CA ALA A 21 -10.38 -4.89 12.76
C ALA A 21 -11.59 -3.97 12.56
N LYS A 22 -12.80 -4.49 12.83
CA LYS A 22 -13.93 -3.65 13.23
C LYS A 22 -14.03 -3.70 14.74
N THR A 23 -13.21 -2.93 15.44
CA THR A 23 -13.54 -2.55 16.81
C THR A 23 -14.55 -1.43 16.76
N VAL A 24 -15.82 -1.82 16.84
CA VAL A 24 -16.89 -0.96 17.32
C VAL A 24 -16.61 -0.76 18.81
N VAL A 25 -16.31 0.46 19.24
CA VAL A 25 -16.34 0.82 20.67
C VAL A 25 -17.49 1.82 20.82
N PHE A 26 -18.51 1.36 21.52
CA PHE A 26 -19.64 2.14 22.00
C PHE A 26 -19.16 3.07 23.13
N ALA A 27 -19.75 4.27 23.17
CA ALA A 27 -19.69 5.14 24.33
C ALA A 27 -20.39 4.48 25.52
N ASP A 28 -19.71 4.47 26.67
CA ASP A 28 -20.35 4.32 27.98
C ASP A 28 -19.80 5.47 28.84
N ASP A 29 -20.69 6.40 29.17
CA ASP A 29 -20.59 7.30 30.31
C ASP A 29 -20.48 6.44 31.57
N ASP A 30 -19.45 6.67 32.38
CA ASP A 30 -19.60 6.52 33.82
C ASP A 30 -18.56 7.43 34.51
N ASP A 31 -19.12 8.45 35.15
CA ASP A 31 -18.47 9.30 36.15
C ASP A 31 -17.77 8.44 37.21
N ASP A 32 -16.51 8.75 37.54
CA ASP A 32 -16.17 8.89 38.96
C ASP A 32 -14.88 9.70 39.20
N GLU A 33 -15.02 10.62 40.13
CA GLU A 33 -14.08 11.67 40.51
C GLU A 33 -12.81 11.11 41.16
N ARG A 34 -11.64 11.67 40.81
CA ARG A 34 -10.59 11.92 41.81
C ARG A 34 -9.63 13.02 41.39
N TYR A 35 -9.88 14.21 41.93
CA TYR A 35 -8.96 15.34 41.97
C TYR A 35 -7.69 14.99 42.73
N GLU A 36 -6.52 15.22 42.13
CA GLU A 36 -5.33 15.59 42.88
C GLU A 36 -4.52 16.64 42.09
N TYR A 37 -4.64 17.88 42.54
CA TYR A 37 -3.87 19.04 42.09
C TYR A 37 -2.41 18.88 42.51
N ASN A 38 -1.47 19.02 41.57
CA ASN A 38 -0.15 19.56 41.89
C ASN A 38 0.30 20.54 40.81
N TYR A 39 0.53 21.76 41.27
CA TYR A 39 0.71 22.97 40.48
C TYR A 39 2.12 23.51 40.76
N GLN A 40 3.03 23.45 39.78
CA GLN A 40 4.21 24.33 39.68
C GLN A 40 4.86 24.09 38.31
N GLY A 41 4.52 24.89 37.29
CA GLY A 41 5.28 26.09 36.88
C GLY A 41 6.30 25.65 35.82
N GLU A 42 6.40 26.16 34.60
CA GLU A 42 6.34 27.53 34.09
C GLU A 42 6.56 27.42 32.55
N TYR A 43 6.15 28.42 31.78
CA TYR A 43 6.10 28.52 30.29
C TYR A 43 4.85 27.96 29.59
N GLY A 44 3.87 28.86 29.48
CA GLY A 44 2.67 28.68 28.66
C GLY A 44 2.97 28.51 27.18
N LYS A 45 2.66 27.33 26.66
CA LYS A 45 2.04 27.18 25.36
C LYS A 45 0.65 26.63 25.65
N HIS A 46 -0.37 27.46 25.46
CA HIS A 46 -1.77 27.04 25.49
C HIS A 46 -1.93 25.86 24.51
N SER A 47 -1.90 24.64 25.03
CA SER A 47 -2.50 23.49 24.39
C SER A 47 -4.00 23.63 24.64
N ASP A 48 -4.62 24.50 23.86
CA ASP A 48 -6.04 24.35 23.60
C ASP A 48 -6.18 22.98 22.93
N GLY A 49 -7.02 22.12 23.49
CA GLY A 49 -7.53 20.91 22.85
C GLY A 49 -8.41 21.27 21.65
N ARG A 50 -7.84 21.99 20.69
CA ARG A 50 -8.28 21.99 19.31
C ARG A 50 -7.66 20.74 18.74
N ASP A 51 -8.50 19.86 18.22
CA ASP A 51 -8.12 19.01 17.10
C ASP A 51 -7.20 19.86 16.22
N GLU A 52 -5.91 19.50 16.10
CA GLU A 52 -5.06 20.10 15.08
C GLU A 52 -5.83 19.86 13.78
N GLU A 53 -6.50 20.89 13.29
CA GLU A 53 -7.23 20.80 12.03
C GLU A 53 -6.17 20.47 10.99
N ASP A 54 -6.11 19.19 10.60
CA ASP A 54 -5.23 18.67 9.55
C ASP A 54 -5.17 19.71 8.44
N GLY A 55 -3.96 20.22 8.17
CA GLY A 55 -3.79 21.20 7.10
C GLY A 55 -4.35 20.62 5.79
N PRO A 56 -4.85 21.45 4.86
CA PRO A 56 -5.44 20.95 3.61
C PRO A 56 -4.48 20.05 2.80
N TYR A 57 -3.16 20.24 2.97
CA TYR A 57 -2.15 19.38 2.36
C TYR A 57 -2.02 18.00 3.02
N GLU A 58 -2.24 17.89 4.32
CA GLU A 58 -2.19 16.64 5.08
C GLU A 58 -3.36 15.73 4.70
N GLU A 59 -4.58 16.27 4.70
CA GLU A 59 -5.77 15.50 4.32
C GLU A 59 -5.69 14.99 2.87
N ILE A 60 -5.25 15.87 1.94
CA ILE A 60 -4.98 15.48 0.56
C ILE A 60 -3.89 14.41 0.50
N GLY A 61 -2.82 14.57 1.28
CA GLY A 61 -1.72 13.61 1.40
C GLY A 61 -2.21 12.23 1.84
N LYS A 62 -2.99 12.14 2.93
CA LYS A 62 -3.60 10.91 3.43
C LYS A 62 -4.49 10.24 2.36
N MET A 63 -5.33 11.01 1.66
CA MET A 63 -6.15 10.50 0.56
C MET A 63 -5.30 9.93 -0.60
N LEU A 64 -4.24 10.65 -1.00
CA LEU A 64 -3.32 10.20 -2.05
C LEU A 64 -2.53 8.95 -1.63
N GLY A 65 -2.19 8.81 -0.34
CA GLY A 65 -1.56 7.62 0.23
C GLY A 65 -2.44 6.38 0.05
N TRP A 66 -3.72 6.46 0.44
CA TRP A 66 -4.69 5.39 0.21
C TRP A 66 -4.94 5.11 -1.28
N GLY A 67 -5.00 6.16 -2.10
CA GLY A 67 -5.10 6.02 -3.56
C GLY A 67 -3.91 5.26 -4.16
N THR A 68 -2.70 5.55 -3.69
CA THR A 68 -1.47 4.85 -4.07
C THR A 68 -1.54 3.37 -3.69
N ALA A 69 -1.88 3.07 -2.43
CA ALA A 69 -2.00 1.70 -1.93
C ALA A 69 -3.03 0.89 -2.74
N ALA A 70 -4.19 1.48 -3.03
CA ALA A 70 -5.23 0.86 -3.83
C ALA A 70 -4.78 0.59 -5.28
N ALA A 71 -4.18 1.58 -5.94
CA ALA A 71 -3.69 1.44 -7.32
C ALA A 71 -2.57 0.38 -7.42
N MET A 72 -1.62 0.41 -6.48
CA MET A 72 -0.54 -0.56 -6.39
C MET A 72 -1.06 -1.98 -6.14
N GLY A 73 -2.01 -2.14 -5.21
CA GLY A 73 -2.67 -3.41 -4.93
C GLY A 73 -3.37 -3.97 -6.17
N ALA A 74 -4.17 -3.14 -6.85
CA ALA A 74 -4.87 -3.52 -8.08
C ALA A 74 -3.90 -3.92 -9.21
N ALA A 75 -2.80 -3.19 -9.39
CA ALA A 75 -1.76 -3.55 -10.34
C ALA A 75 -1.04 -4.86 -9.96
N GLY A 76 -0.73 -5.05 -8.68
CA GLY A 76 0.00 -6.19 -8.14
C GLY A 76 -0.74 -7.53 -8.27
N VAL A 77 -2.08 -7.52 -8.16
CA VAL A 77 -2.95 -8.70 -8.28
C VAL A 77 -2.85 -9.38 -9.66
N PHE A 78 -2.41 -8.67 -10.70
CA PHE A 78 -2.23 -9.26 -12.03
C PHE A 78 -1.27 -10.47 -12.03
N PHE A 79 -0.16 -10.39 -11.30
CA PHE A 79 0.84 -11.46 -11.29
C PHE A 79 0.34 -12.78 -10.70
N PRO A 80 -0.23 -12.83 -9.48
CA PRO A 80 -0.74 -14.08 -8.92
C PRO A 80 -1.86 -14.68 -9.76
N ILE A 81 -2.78 -13.87 -10.30
CA ILE A 81 -3.85 -14.36 -11.20
C ILE A 81 -3.26 -14.98 -12.47
N ARG A 82 -2.30 -14.30 -13.11
CA ARG A 82 -1.66 -14.82 -14.31
C ARG A 82 -0.88 -16.11 -14.04
N ARG A 83 -0.29 -16.25 -12.85
CA ARG A 83 0.45 -17.44 -12.43
C ARG A 83 -0.49 -18.62 -12.15
N SER A 84 -1.62 -18.38 -11.50
CA SER A 84 -2.59 -19.43 -11.16
C SER A 84 -3.46 -19.86 -12.35
N MET A 85 -3.59 -19.02 -13.39
CA MET A 85 -4.43 -19.26 -14.56
C MET A 85 -4.34 -20.68 -15.13
N LYS A 86 -3.13 -21.24 -15.31
CA LYS A 86 -2.96 -22.60 -15.86
C LYS A 86 -3.60 -23.66 -14.95
N TRP A 87 -3.38 -23.52 -13.65
CA TRP A 87 -3.95 -24.42 -12.64
C TRP A 87 -5.46 -24.27 -12.59
N THR A 88 -5.98 -23.04 -12.60
CA THR A 88 -7.42 -22.77 -12.56
C THR A 88 -8.13 -23.32 -13.80
N ILE A 89 -7.59 -23.14 -15.00
CA ILE A 89 -8.18 -23.67 -16.24
C ILE A 89 -8.18 -25.20 -16.25
N ALA A 90 -7.16 -25.84 -15.68
CA ALA A 90 -7.06 -27.30 -15.63
C ALA A 90 -8.04 -27.93 -14.63
N ASN A 91 -8.26 -27.30 -13.47
CA ASN A 91 -9.08 -27.85 -12.38
C ASN A 91 -10.54 -27.33 -12.40
N LEU A 92 -10.78 -26.17 -13.02
CA LEU A 92 -12.10 -25.53 -13.10
C LEU A 92 -12.40 -25.13 -14.56
N PRO A 93 -12.69 -26.08 -15.46
CA PRO A 93 -12.92 -25.80 -16.87
C PRO A 93 -14.11 -24.86 -17.12
N SER A 94 -15.12 -24.89 -16.23
CA SER A 94 -16.29 -24.00 -16.28
C SER A 94 -15.92 -22.51 -16.14
N ALA A 95 -14.85 -22.20 -15.42
CA ALA A 95 -14.37 -20.82 -15.23
C ALA A 95 -13.38 -20.36 -16.32
N LYS A 96 -13.05 -21.21 -17.31
CA LYS A 96 -11.99 -20.93 -18.30
C LYS A 96 -12.20 -19.62 -19.05
N SER A 97 -13.41 -19.38 -19.58
CA SER A 97 -13.71 -18.15 -20.34
C SER A 97 -13.57 -16.90 -19.48
N PHE A 98 -14.09 -16.95 -18.25
CA PHE A 98 -13.99 -15.88 -17.27
C PHE A 98 -12.53 -15.58 -16.91
N VAL A 99 -11.73 -16.59 -16.52
CA VAL A 99 -10.33 -16.40 -16.12
C VAL A 99 -9.48 -15.85 -17.26
N ILE A 100 -9.70 -16.30 -18.50
CA ILE A 100 -9.02 -15.76 -19.69
C ILE A 100 -9.42 -14.30 -19.92
N SER A 101 -10.72 -13.97 -19.81
CA SER A 101 -11.22 -12.61 -19.96
C SER A 101 -10.63 -11.68 -18.91
N LEU A 102 -10.69 -12.09 -17.63
CA LEU A 102 -10.14 -11.35 -16.50
C LEU A 102 -8.64 -11.12 -16.65
N THR A 103 -7.87 -12.15 -17.01
CA THR A 103 -6.41 -12.01 -17.20
C THR A 103 -6.08 -11.06 -18.35
N LYS A 104 -6.87 -11.08 -19.45
CA LYS A 104 -6.71 -10.12 -20.56
C LYS A 104 -7.03 -8.71 -20.12
N PHE A 105 -8.12 -8.52 -19.37
CA PHE A 105 -8.52 -7.22 -18.84
C PHE A 105 -7.46 -6.65 -17.91
N LEU A 106 -7.05 -7.41 -16.88
CA LEU A 106 -6.00 -7.02 -15.95
C LEU A 106 -4.68 -6.73 -16.67
N GLY A 107 -4.32 -7.53 -17.67
CA GLY A 107 -3.12 -7.29 -18.47
C GLY A 107 -3.15 -5.99 -19.29
N LYS A 108 -4.34 -5.50 -19.68
CA LYS A 108 -4.49 -4.19 -20.35
C LYS A 108 -4.38 -3.03 -19.37
N ILE A 109 -4.98 -3.15 -18.19
CA ILE A 109 -5.01 -2.06 -17.19
C ILE A 109 -3.80 -2.03 -16.26
N HIS A 110 -3.00 -3.10 -16.19
CA HIS A 110 -1.85 -3.19 -15.27
C HIS A 110 -0.83 -2.06 -15.50
N VAL A 111 -0.50 -1.74 -16.75
CA VAL A 111 0.45 -0.67 -17.08
C VAL A 111 -0.09 0.71 -16.67
N PRO A 112 -1.30 1.14 -17.10
CA PRO A 112 -1.82 2.44 -16.68
C PRO A 112 -2.04 2.52 -15.15
N LEU A 113 -2.46 1.44 -14.48
CA LEU A 113 -2.55 1.42 -13.02
C LEU A 113 -1.18 1.56 -12.33
N GLY A 114 -0.14 0.89 -12.86
CA GLY A 114 1.21 1.03 -12.32
C GLY A 114 1.78 2.44 -12.50
N ILE A 115 1.50 3.09 -13.64
CA ILE A 115 1.87 4.49 -13.86
C ILE A 115 1.10 5.41 -12.91
N ALA A 116 -0.22 5.21 -12.78
CA ALA A 116 -1.04 6.00 -11.85
C ALA A 116 -0.55 5.85 -10.40
N ALA A 117 -0.25 4.62 -9.95
CA ALA A 117 0.30 4.38 -8.62
C ALA A 117 1.61 5.14 -8.39
N LEU A 118 2.53 5.14 -9.37
CA LEU A 118 3.79 5.87 -9.27
C LEU A 118 3.59 7.40 -9.25
N VAL A 119 2.69 7.92 -10.08
CA VAL A 119 2.41 9.37 -10.11
C VAL A 119 1.77 9.81 -8.79
N ILE A 120 0.72 9.11 -8.35
CA ILE A 120 0.03 9.41 -7.10
C ILE A 120 1.00 9.29 -5.91
N SER A 121 1.90 8.30 -5.90
CA SER A 121 2.89 8.15 -4.81
C SER A 121 3.88 9.32 -4.75
N ILE A 122 4.29 9.85 -5.90
CA ILE A 122 5.16 11.02 -5.96
C ILE A 122 4.41 12.26 -5.43
N VAL A 123 3.17 12.47 -5.88
CA VAL A 123 2.36 13.60 -5.42
C VAL A 123 2.10 13.50 -3.92
N HIS A 124 1.76 12.30 -3.41
CA HIS A 124 1.63 12.03 -1.98
C HIS A 124 2.88 12.44 -1.19
N GLY A 125 4.06 11.98 -1.61
CA GLY A 125 5.31 12.36 -0.92
C GLY A 125 5.59 13.86 -0.95
N VAL A 126 5.28 14.54 -2.06
CA VAL A 126 5.41 16.00 -2.17
C VAL A 126 4.42 16.72 -1.27
N THR A 127 3.16 16.28 -1.21
CA THR A 127 2.14 16.90 -0.35
C THR A 127 2.44 16.72 1.12
N MET A 128 2.95 15.56 1.54
CA MET A 128 3.38 15.33 2.93
C MET A 128 4.56 16.25 3.27
N PHE A 129 5.57 16.32 2.41
CA PHE A 129 6.70 17.24 2.61
C PHE A 129 6.28 18.71 2.71
N MET A 130 5.28 19.14 1.93
CA MET A 130 4.75 20.51 2.02
C MET A 130 3.96 20.76 3.31
N SER A 131 3.34 19.72 3.89
CA SER A 131 2.56 19.81 5.12
C SER A 131 3.46 19.81 6.36
N GLU A 132 4.42 18.88 6.41
CA GLU A 132 5.33 18.69 7.55
C GLU A 132 6.51 19.67 7.52
N GLY A 133 6.87 20.18 6.34
CA GLY A 133 8.01 21.10 6.17
C GLY A 133 9.38 20.42 6.15
N GLU A 134 9.46 19.14 6.52
CA GLU A 134 10.65 18.30 6.42
C GLU A 134 10.31 16.86 6.03
N LEU A 135 11.35 16.02 5.84
CA LEU A 135 11.20 14.58 5.61
C LEU A 135 11.55 13.85 6.90
N GLU A 136 10.55 13.39 7.62
CA GLU A 136 10.76 12.58 8.81
C GLU A 136 11.30 11.18 8.48
N GLY A 137 11.76 10.46 9.51
CA GLY A 137 12.34 9.11 9.36
C GLY A 137 11.45 8.15 8.57
N GLU A 138 10.14 8.24 8.77
CA GLU A 138 9.13 7.43 8.08
C GLU A 138 8.94 7.86 6.62
N GLY A 139 9.08 9.16 6.33
CA GLY A 139 9.10 9.70 4.97
C GLY A 139 10.25 9.13 4.12
N PHE A 140 11.42 8.84 4.72
CA PHE A 140 12.52 8.16 4.02
C PHE A 140 12.17 6.72 3.62
N ILE A 141 11.38 6.01 4.45
CA ILE A 141 10.91 4.64 4.14
C ILE A 141 9.96 4.69 2.94
N GLY A 142 9.01 5.63 2.94
CA GLY A 142 8.11 5.87 1.81
C GLY A 142 8.87 6.21 0.51
N LEU A 143 9.85 7.12 0.59
CA LEU A 143 10.69 7.51 -0.54
C LEU A 143 11.46 6.32 -1.12
N ALA A 144 12.02 5.45 -0.28
CA ALA A 144 12.72 4.25 -0.73
C ALA A 144 11.81 3.35 -1.56
N SER A 145 10.55 3.16 -1.15
CA SER A 145 9.57 2.39 -1.93
C SER A 145 9.32 3.01 -3.31
N VAL A 146 9.12 4.33 -3.38
CA VAL A 146 8.90 5.06 -4.64
C VAL A 146 10.10 4.92 -5.58
N ILE A 147 11.34 4.98 -5.06
CA ILE A 147 12.55 4.76 -5.85
C ILE A 147 12.56 3.35 -6.45
N PHE A 148 12.26 2.31 -5.67
CA PHE A 148 12.17 0.95 -6.18
C PHE A 148 11.06 0.79 -7.22
N MET A 149 9.90 1.44 -7.03
CA MET A 149 8.83 1.48 -8.04
C MET A 149 9.27 2.15 -9.34
N ALA A 150 9.98 3.27 -9.25
CA ALA A 150 10.49 4.00 -10.42
C ALA A 150 11.48 3.14 -11.20
N ILE A 151 12.44 2.50 -10.53
CA ILE A 151 13.38 1.56 -11.18
C ILE A 151 12.61 0.39 -11.80
N ALA A 152 11.65 -0.18 -11.07
CA ALA A 152 10.81 -1.26 -11.59
C ALA A 152 10.04 -0.83 -12.85
N ALA A 153 9.55 0.41 -12.91
CA ALA A 153 8.86 0.96 -14.08
C ALA A 153 9.76 1.01 -15.33
N ILE A 154 11.06 1.33 -15.17
CA ILE A 154 12.05 1.30 -16.27
C ILE A 154 12.19 -0.13 -16.82
N PHE A 155 12.34 -1.13 -15.95
CA PHE A 155 12.36 -2.54 -16.36
C PHE A 155 11.02 -2.98 -16.98
N GLY A 156 9.90 -2.46 -16.47
CA GLY A 156 8.56 -2.67 -17.02
C GLY A 156 8.43 -2.15 -18.45
N ALA A 157 8.89 -0.92 -18.71
CA ALA A 157 8.92 -0.33 -20.05
C ALA A 157 9.82 -1.15 -21.01
N THR A 158 10.94 -1.66 -20.50
CA THR A 158 11.83 -2.56 -21.27
C THR A 158 11.13 -3.87 -21.63
N LEU A 159 10.33 -4.45 -20.72
CA LEU A 159 9.54 -5.66 -20.98
C LEU A 159 8.44 -5.45 -22.03
N MET A 160 7.92 -4.23 -22.18
CA MET A 160 6.93 -3.94 -23.22
C MET A 160 7.51 -4.17 -24.62
N LYS A 161 8.79 -3.80 -24.81
CA LYS A 161 9.54 -4.01 -26.06
C LYS A 161 10.08 -5.44 -26.17
N ASN A 162 10.52 -6.06 -25.07
CA ASN A 162 11.11 -7.41 -25.06
C ASN A 162 10.38 -8.37 -24.12
N LYS A 163 9.18 -8.80 -24.51
CA LYS A 163 8.29 -9.64 -23.68
C LYS A 163 8.87 -11.02 -23.30
N LYS A 164 9.87 -11.51 -24.04
CA LYS A 164 10.49 -12.84 -23.83
C LYS A 164 11.69 -12.79 -22.87
N ALA A 165 12.20 -11.62 -22.51
CA ALA A 165 13.34 -11.46 -21.61
C ALA A 165 12.99 -11.90 -20.17
N LYS A 166 13.32 -13.16 -19.83
CA LYS A 166 13.03 -13.74 -18.51
C LYS A 166 13.71 -12.98 -17.37
N THR A 167 14.98 -12.62 -17.55
CA THR A 167 15.76 -11.90 -16.53
C THR A 167 15.16 -10.54 -16.19
N VAL A 168 14.82 -9.73 -17.20
CA VAL A 168 14.18 -8.42 -17.03
C VAL A 168 12.84 -8.56 -16.28
N ARG A 169 12.08 -9.63 -16.56
CA ARG A 169 10.83 -9.93 -15.86
C ARG A 169 11.05 -10.25 -14.39
N THR A 170 12.05 -11.09 -14.09
CA THR A 170 12.40 -11.41 -12.71
C THR A 170 12.82 -10.15 -11.96
N ILE A 171 13.68 -9.31 -12.55
CA ILE A 171 14.11 -8.05 -11.93
C ILE A 171 12.90 -7.14 -11.64
N HIS A 172 12.02 -6.91 -12.63
CA HIS A 172 10.82 -6.10 -12.44
C HIS A 172 9.92 -6.61 -11.29
N ILE A 173 9.66 -7.93 -11.25
CA ILE A 173 8.83 -8.53 -10.19
C ILE A 173 9.52 -8.44 -8.82
N SER A 174 10.84 -8.70 -8.75
CA SER A 174 11.58 -8.62 -7.48
C SER A 174 11.62 -7.18 -6.94
N LEU A 175 11.85 -6.19 -7.80
CA LEU A 175 11.83 -4.78 -7.40
C LEU A 175 10.44 -4.34 -6.92
N LEU A 176 9.38 -4.73 -7.62
CA LEU A 176 8.01 -4.44 -7.16
C LEU A 176 7.66 -5.17 -5.86
N GLY A 177 8.12 -6.41 -5.70
CA GLY A 177 7.92 -7.15 -4.45
C GLY A 177 8.61 -6.48 -3.26
N LEU A 178 9.82 -5.96 -3.47
CA LEU A 178 10.55 -5.19 -2.46
C LEU A 178 9.89 -3.84 -2.18
N ALA A 179 9.50 -3.10 -3.22
CA ALA A 179 8.77 -1.84 -3.08
C ALA A 179 7.48 -2.02 -2.27
N LEU A 180 6.70 -3.06 -2.58
CA LEU A 180 5.48 -3.38 -1.86
C LEU A 180 5.75 -3.72 -0.39
N LEU A 181 6.80 -4.48 -0.10
CA LEU A 181 7.19 -4.77 1.28
C LEU A 181 7.53 -3.50 2.06
N ILE A 182 8.33 -2.61 1.47
CA ILE A 182 8.70 -1.32 2.07
C ILE A 182 7.47 -0.43 2.25
N ALA A 183 6.57 -0.38 1.26
CA ALA A 183 5.34 0.40 1.34
C ALA A 183 4.42 -0.10 2.46
N ILE A 184 4.32 -1.42 2.66
CA ILE A 184 3.56 -1.99 3.78
C ILE A 184 4.19 -1.55 5.11
N ILE A 185 5.51 -1.62 5.25
CA ILE A 185 6.20 -1.14 6.45
C ILE A 185 5.89 0.34 6.68
N HIS A 186 6.01 1.17 5.65
CA HIS A 186 5.69 2.60 5.70
C HIS A 186 4.26 2.85 6.19
N ILE A 187 3.25 2.14 5.66
CA ILE A 187 1.85 2.28 6.10
C ILE A 187 1.64 1.93 7.58
N PHE A 188 2.42 0.99 8.13
CA PHE A 188 2.30 0.60 9.53
C PHE A 188 3.11 1.47 10.50
N THR A 189 4.04 2.26 9.98
CA THR A 189 4.86 3.16 10.78
C THR A 189 4.41 4.61 10.68
N ALA A 190 3.86 5.03 9.54
CA ALA A 190 3.33 6.36 9.28
C ALA A 190 1.93 6.60 9.86
#